data_AF-A0A9E3TVR0-F1
#
_entry.id   AF-A0A9E3TVR0-F1
#
_cell.length_a   1.000
_cell.length_b   1.000
_cell.length_c   1.000
_cell.angle_alpha   90.00
_cell.angle_beta   90.00
_cell.angle_gamma   90.00
#
_symmetry.space_group_name_H-M   'P 1'
#
loop_
_entity.id
_entity.type
_entity.pdbx_description
1 polymer ?
#
loop_
_entity_poly.entity_id
_entity_poly.type
_entity_poly.pdbx_seq_one_letter_code
_entity_poly.pdbx_strand_id
1 'polypeptide(L)'
;CRYGVQDSVGFAIRIEERYRGIRAPHKIKFAVSGCVRECAEAQCKDVGLIATENGYNLYVCGNGGAKPRHADLLAVDLDEATAVRYIDRFLMYYIYTADKLTRTATWLEQSEGGLEHLKAVVIDDKLGICDELEQRMQHLVDTYKCEWKEVVENPDKRRLFRQFTNVEENEPAIEFVDERGQRRPADWPKGGVPAPNQEPDQELVQLQTFERPHSNGNGSVNGNGKISDNGKVNGKPRDTGRLKQHWVNVGRATDFPADGGAAIKYGDVQIAVYNFASRGEWYACQNMCPHMNAFVLSRGIVGTAGDEPKVACPLHKRTFSLKTGQGLADESYSVKVFPVRVEDGDVYLELPPAAQLNALLATSRHCIKAPQAGASPCAPCVGGVQG
;
A
#
# COMPACT_ATOMS: atom_id res chain seq x y z
N CYS A 1 -8.94 -5.70 37.81
CA CYS A 1 -9.31 -4.38 38.37
C CYS A 1 -10.21 -4.60 39.58
N ARG A 2 -10.02 -3.91 40.70
CA ARG A 2 -10.87 -4.11 41.91
C ARG A 2 -12.32 -3.64 41.76
N TYR A 3 -12.61 -2.86 40.72
CA TYR A 3 -13.94 -2.32 40.41
C TYR A 3 -14.61 -3.05 39.23
N GLY A 4 -13.96 -4.08 38.68
CA GLY A 4 -14.54 -4.86 37.59
C GLY A 4 -15.76 -5.62 38.08
N VAL A 5 -16.86 -5.49 37.36
CA VAL A 5 -18.15 -6.13 37.64
C VAL A 5 -18.28 -7.44 36.86
N GLN A 6 -17.86 -7.44 35.60
CA GLN A 6 -17.88 -8.59 34.70
C GLN A 6 -16.53 -8.78 33.99
N ASP A 7 -16.33 -9.95 33.37
CA ASP A 7 -15.15 -10.23 32.54
C ASP A 7 -15.21 -9.53 31.17
N SER A 8 -14.85 -8.24 31.16
CA SER A 8 -14.81 -7.46 29.92
C SER A 8 -13.74 -7.92 28.94
N VAL A 9 -12.63 -8.50 29.40
CA VAL A 9 -11.53 -8.90 28.51
C VAL A 9 -11.91 -10.16 27.76
N GLY A 10 -12.41 -11.18 28.45
CA GLY A 10 -12.91 -12.41 27.81
C GLY A 10 -14.07 -12.11 26.86
N PHE A 11 -15.01 -11.24 27.24
CA PHE A 11 -16.10 -10.88 26.34
C PHE A 11 -15.62 -10.05 25.14
N ALA A 12 -14.67 -9.12 25.31
CA ALA A 12 -14.07 -8.38 24.20
C ALA A 12 -13.40 -9.31 23.18
N ILE A 13 -12.69 -10.35 23.64
CA ILE A 13 -12.07 -11.35 22.76
C ILE A 13 -13.15 -12.09 21.97
N ARG A 14 -14.23 -12.56 22.62
CA ARG A 14 -15.36 -13.22 21.94
C ARG A 14 -15.99 -12.34 20.85
N ILE A 15 -16.18 -11.06 21.15
CA ILE A 15 -16.71 -10.06 20.22
C ILE A 15 -15.74 -9.84 19.05
N GLU A 16 -14.44 -9.69 19.30
CA GLU A 16 -13.42 -9.56 18.26
C GLU A 16 -13.41 -10.79 17.34
N GLU A 17 -13.39 -11.99 17.92
CA GLU A 17 -13.35 -13.24 17.16
C GLU A 17 -14.59 -13.48 16.30
N ARG A 18 -15.76 -13.00 16.75
CA ARG A 18 -17.01 -13.07 15.99
C ARG A 18 -17.01 -12.06 14.83
N TYR A 19 -16.65 -10.81 15.07
CA TYR A 19 -16.85 -9.72 14.09
C TYR A 19 -15.62 -9.41 13.22
N ARG A 20 -14.50 -10.10 13.41
CA ARG A 20 -13.30 -9.95 12.56
C ARG A 20 -13.62 -10.26 11.10
N GLY A 21 -13.07 -9.45 10.20
CA GLY A 21 -13.20 -9.64 8.75
C GLY A 21 -14.49 -9.12 8.12
N ILE A 22 -15.42 -8.56 8.90
CA ILE A 22 -16.65 -7.96 8.35
C ILE A 22 -16.31 -6.81 7.40
N ARG A 23 -16.92 -6.85 6.22
CA ARG A 23 -16.87 -5.77 5.24
C ARG A 23 -18.10 -4.89 5.44
N ALA A 24 -17.87 -3.70 5.99
CA ALA A 24 -18.92 -2.73 6.29
C ALA A 24 -18.80 -1.47 5.43
N PRO A 25 -19.87 -0.67 5.28
CA PRO A 25 -19.86 0.58 4.51
C PRO A 25 -18.74 1.54 4.93
N HIS A 26 -18.37 1.53 6.22
CA HIS A 26 -17.21 2.22 6.75
C HIS A 26 -16.59 1.45 7.93
N LYS A 27 -15.39 1.84 8.39
CA LYS A 27 -14.75 1.33 9.62
C LYS A 27 -15.67 1.40 10.84
N ILE A 28 -15.65 0.34 11.65
CA ILE A 28 -16.44 0.17 12.88
C ILE A 28 -15.48 0.01 14.07
N LYS A 29 -15.83 0.56 15.23
CA LYS A 29 -15.09 0.38 16.48
C LYS A 29 -16.00 -0.22 17.56
N PHE A 30 -15.41 -1.10 18.35
CA PHE A 30 -16.06 -1.75 19.49
C PHE A 30 -15.29 -1.41 20.76
N ALA A 31 -15.98 -1.45 21.91
CA ALA A 31 -15.32 -1.50 23.20
C ALA A 31 -16.21 -2.20 24.24
N VAL A 32 -15.57 -2.91 25.16
CA VAL A 32 -16.22 -3.57 26.28
C VAL A 32 -15.57 -3.07 27.57
N SER A 33 -16.35 -2.40 28.41
CA SER A 33 -15.93 -1.89 29.71
C SER A 33 -16.43 -2.80 30.82
N GLY A 34 -15.54 -3.22 31.71
CA GLY A 34 -15.88 -4.11 32.83
C GLY A 34 -16.63 -3.44 33.97
N CYS A 35 -16.89 -2.13 33.91
CA CYS A 35 -17.74 -1.40 34.85
C CYS A 35 -18.11 -0.02 34.28
N VAL A 36 -18.99 0.69 34.98
CA VAL A 36 -19.47 2.04 34.64
C VAL A 36 -18.39 3.14 34.59
N ARG A 37 -17.18 2.85 35.07
CA ARG A 37 -16.03 3.77 34.95
C ARG A 37 -15.46 3.84 33.54
N GLU A 38 -15.92 2.95 32.65
CA GLU A 38 -15.81 3.12 31.21
C GLU A 38 -14.37 3.31 30.67
N CYS A 39 -13.39 2.62 31.25
CA CYS A 39 -11.98 2.75 30.86
C CYS A 39 -11.64 2.33 29.40
N ALA A 40 -12.61 1.80 28.65
CA ALA A 40 -12.45 1.48 27.22
C ALA A 40 -13.15 2.50 26.30
N GLU A 41 -13.66 3.60 26.86
CA GLU A 41 -14.42 4.65 26.16
C GLU A 41 -15.56 4.08 25.29
N ALA A 42 -16.34 3.14 25.85
CA ALA A 42 -17.43 2.44 25.18
C ALA A 42 -18.50 3.37 24.57
N GLN A 43 -18.78 4.51 25.21
CA GLN A 43 -19.78 5.47 24.73
C GLN A 43 -19.30 6.35 23.59
N CYS A 44 -18.06 6.20 23.09
CA CYS A 44 -17.59 6.88 21.88
C CYS A 44 -17.39 5.94 20.67
N LYS A 45 -17.72 4.65 20.83
CA LYS A 45 -17.55 3.62 19.79
C LYS A 45 -18.85 3.36 19.03
N ASP A 46 -18.73 2.77 17.85
CA ASP A 46 -19.89 2.38 17.04
C ASP A 46 -20.73 1.31 17.76
N VAL A 47 -20.08 0.44 18.56
CA VAL A 47 -20.70 -0.49 19.53
C VAL A 47 -19.96 -0.39 20.86
N GLY A 48 -20.69 -0.11 21.94
CA GLY A 48 -20.16 -0.01 23.30
C GLY A 48 -20.90 -0.93 24.25
N LEU A 49 -20.16 -1.71 25.03
CA LEU A 49 -20.71 -2.57 26.08
C LEU A 49 -20.17 -2.09 27.43
N ILE A 50 -21.05 -1.86 28.40
CA ILE A 50 -20.67 -1.48 29.76
C ILE A 50 -21.29 -2.46 30.73
N ALA A 51 -20.45 -3.16 31.48
CA ALA A 51 -20.89 -4.14 32.47
C ALA A 51 -21.70 -3.49 33.60
N THR A 52 -22.77 -4.17 33.96
CA THR A 52 -23.62 -3.92 35.12
C THR A 52 -23.65 -5.18 36.00
N GLU A 53 -24.30 -5.09 37.17
CA GLU A 53 -24.46 -6.26 38.06
C GLU A 53 -25.33 -7.35 37.41
N ASN A 54 -26.24 -6.96 36.51
CA ASN A 54 -27.20 -7.86 35.87
C ASN A 54 -26.77 -8.31 34.45
N GLY A 55 -25.69 -7.76 33.90
CA GLY A 55 -25.26 -8.05 32.53
C GLY A 55 -24.46 -6.91 31.90
N TYR A 56 -24.90 -6.45 30.73
CA TYR A 56 -24.28 -5.36 29.98
C TYR A 56 -25.30 -4.38 29.41
N ASN A 57 -25.01 -3.09 29.54
CA ASN A 57 -25.67 -2.05 28.78
C ASN A 57 -25.02 -1.95 27.40
N LEU A 58 -25.83 -2.00 26.35
CA LEU A 58 -25.41 -1.91 24.96
C LEU A 58 -25.70 -0.52 24.40
N TYR A 59 -24.64 0.14 23.94
CA TYR A 59 -24.66 1.45 23.29
C TYR A 59 -24.26 1.31 21.82
N VAL A 60 -24.85 2.12 20.94
CA VAL A 60 -24.58 2.08 19.50
C VAL A 60 -24.41 3.47 18.88
N CYS A 61 -23.77 3.52 17.72
CA CYS A 61 -23.65 4.71 16.87
C CYS A 61 -22.79 5.86 17.45
N GLY A 62 -21.79 5.57 18.29
CA GLY A 62 -20.81 6.56 18.74
C GLY A 62 -19.71 6.86 17.71
N ASN A 63 -19.02 8.01 17.88
CA ASN A 63 -17.96 8.43 16.98
C ASN A 63 -16.88 9.29 17.68
N GLY A 64 -15.63 8.82 17.69
CA GLY A 64 -14.45 9.63 18.09
C GLY A 64 -13.71 10.33 16.94
N GLY A 65 -14.42 10.76 15.89
CA GLY A 65 -13.83 11.40 14.69
C GLY A 65 -13.78 12.94 14.77
N ALA A 66 -13.58 13.59 13.61
CA ALA A 66 -13.54 15.06 13.50
C ALA A 66 -14.82 15.75 14.03
N LYS A 67 -15.97 15.07 13.90
CA LYS A 67 -17.23 15.43 14.57
C LYS A 67 -17.53 14.35 15.62
N PRO A 68 -17.13 14.55 16.88
CA PRO A 68 -17.35 13.56 17.93
C PRO A 68 -18.84 13.44 18.28
N ARG A 69 -19.29 12.23 18.62
CA ARG A 69 -20.66 11.91 18.99
C ARG A 69 -20.66 10.79 20.04
N HIS A 70 -21.43 10.94 21.12
CA HIS A 70 -21.66 9.83 22.04
C HIS A 70 -22.61 8.81 21.43
N ALA A 71 -22.41 7.54 21.78
CA ALA A 71 -23.28 6.44 21.44
C ALA A 71 -24.58 6.53 22.23
N ASP A 72 -25.67 6.06 21.63
CA ASP A 72 -26.98 6.03 22.26
C ASP A 72 -27.22 4.67 22.92
N LEU A 73 -27.91 4.68 24.06
CA LEU A 73 -28.26 3.46 24.80
C LEU A 73 -29.36 2.69 24.04
N LEU A 74 -28.99 1.52 23.53
CA LEU A 74 -29.90 0.63 22.80
C LEU A 74 -30.73 -0.23 23.77
N ALA A 75 -30.07 -0.88 24.72
CA ALA A 75 -30.70 -1.74 25.73
C ALA A 75 -29.82 -1.87 26.98
N VAL A 76 -30.44 -2.25 28.10
CA VAL A 76 -29.81 -2.34 29.43
C VAL A 76 -29.80 -3.79 29.93
N ASP A 77 -28.85 -4.09 30.82
CA ASP A 77 -28.80 -5.34 31.60
C ASP A 77 -28.95 -6.62 30.75
N LEU A 78 -28.30 -6.64 29.59
CA LEU A 78 -28.31 -7.78 28.67
C LEU A 78 -27.34 -8.87 29.14
N ASP A 79 -27.76 -10.13 29.07
CA ASP A 79 -26.80 -11.24 29.05
C ASP A 79 -25.95 -11.21 27.76
N GLU A 80 -24.79 -11.87 27.78
CA GLU A 80 -23.86 -11.85 26.65
C GLU A 80 -24.46 -12.39 25.34
N ALA A 81 -25.31 -13.42 25.41
CA ALA A 81 -25.90 -14.03 24.22
C ALA A 81 -26.90 -13.07 23.58
N THR A 82 -27.75 -12.43 24.38
CA THR A 82 -28.69 -11.40 23.90
C THR A 82 -27.95 -10.19 23.36
N ALA A 83 -26.88 -9.73 24.02
CA ALA A 83 -26.04 -8.64 23.53
C ALA A 83 -25.45 -8.95 22.15
N VAL A 84 -24.91 -10.17 21.95
CA VAL A 84 -24.39 -10.61 20.65
C VAL A 84 -25.49 -10.62 19.58
N ARG A 85 -26.68 -11.14 19.87
CA ARG A 85 -27.80 -11.13 18.90
C ARG A 85 -28.18 -9.72 18.49
N TYR A 86 -28.28 -8.78 19.43
CA TYR A 86 -28.62 -7.39 19.11
C TYR A 86 -27.52 -6.71 18.29
N ILE A 87 -26.25 -7.01 18.58
CA ILE A 87 -25.13 -6.52 17.77
C ILE A 87 -25.18 -7.11 16.36
N ASP A 88 -25.44 -8.41 16.19
CA ASP A 88 -25.58 -9.06 14.88
C ASP A 88 -26.63 -8.35 14.02
N ARG A 89 -27.82 -8.15 14.59
CA ARG A 89 -28.95 -7.47 13.95
C ARG A 89 -28.62 -6.03 13.61
N PHE A 90 -28.07 -5.27 14.55
CA PHE A 90 -27.65 -3.88 14.35
C PHE A 90 -26.64 -3.75 13.21
N LEU A 91 -25.58 -4.56 13.23
CA LEU A 91 -24.52 -4.50 12.22
C LEU A 91 -25.03 -4.89 10.85
N MET A 92 -25.79 -5.98 10.74
CA MET A 92 -26.37 -6.38 9.46
C MET A 92 -27.34 -5.33 8.95
N TYR A 93 -28.25 -4.84 9.77
CA TYR A 93 -29.19 -3.80 9.36
C TYR A 93 -28.46 -2.52 8.88
N TYR A 94 -27.42 -2.09 9.59
CA TYR A 94 -26.55 -1.00 9.15
C TYR A 94 -25.85 -1.30 7.81
N ILE A 95 -25.28 -2.50 7.64
CA ILE A 95 -24.58 -2.90 6.41
C ILE A 95 -25.53 -2.89 5.20
N TYR A 96 -26.79 -3.29 5.38
CA TYR A 96 -27.78 -3.34 4.31
C TYR A 96 -28.42 -2.00 3.96
N THR A 97 -28.47 -1.06 4.92
CA THR A 97 -29.24 0.18 4.75
C THR A 97 -28.39 1.43 4.62
N ALA A 98 -27.10 1.39 4.99
CA ALA A 98 -26.23 2.55 4.91
C ALA A 98 -25.54 2.68 3.53
N ASP A 99 -25.40 3.93 3.09
CA ASP A 99 -24.60 4.27 1.91
C ASP A 99 -23.11 3.96 2.11
N LYS A 100 -22.39 3.79 0.99
CA LYS A 100 -20.94 3.59 0.98
C LYS A 100 -20.23 4.76 1.66
N LEU A 101 -19.23 4.46 2.48
CA LEU A 101 -18.43 5.42 3.24
C LEU A 101 -19.20 6.19 4.34
N THR A 102 -20.36 5.69 4.76
CA THR A 102 -21.16 6.31 5.84
C THR A 102 -20.87 5.64 7.19
N ARG A 103 -20.56 6.42 8.24
CA ARG A 103 -20.40 5.93 9.63
C ARG A 103 -21.75 5.63 10.27
N THR A 104 -21.79 4.69 11.22
CA THR A 104 -23.00 4.34 12.00
C THR A 104 -23.68 5.56 12.63
N ALA A 105 -22.91 6.46 13.23
CA ALA A 105 -23.37 7.74 13.77
C ALA A 105 -24.17 8.58 12.74
N THR A 106 -23.57 8.84 11.58
CA THR A 106 -24.18 9.64 10.51
C THR A 106 -25.39 8.93 9.90
N TRP A 107 -25.30 7.60 9.75
CA TRP A 107 -26.40 6.78 9.29
C TRP A 107 -27.61 6.87 10.22
N LEU A 108 -27.41 6.79 11.54
CA LEU A 108 -28.50 6.92 12.51
C LEU A 108 -29.12 8.32 12.49
N GLU A 109 -28.31 9.37 12.39
CA GLU A 109 -28.78 10.76 12.28
C GLU A 109 -29.62 11.02 11.02
N GLN A 110 -29.31 10.31 9.93
CA GLN A 110 -30.06 10.40 8.66
C GLN A 110 -31.28 9.48 8.63
N SER A 111 -31.35 8.49 9.52
CA SER A 111 -32.44 7.52 9.54
C SER A 111 -33.75 8.12 10.07
N GLU A 112 -34.84 7.87 9.35
CA GLU A 112 -36.17 8.27 9.80
C GLU A 112 -36.55 7.51 11.08
N GLY A 113 -36.95 8.23 12.12
CA GLY A 113 -37.27 7.67 13.44
C GLY A 113 -36.05 7.34 14.33
N GLY A 114 -34.83 7.50 13.83
CA GLY A 114 -33.59 7.42 14.62
C GLY A 114 -33.47 6.14 15.47
N LEU A 115 -33.04 6.32 16.72
CA LEU A 115 -32.83 5.22 17.67
C LEU A 115 -34.10 4.41 17.95
N GLU A 116 -35.26 5.06 18.02
CA GLU A 116 -36.51 4.38 18.36
C GLU A 116 -36.97 3.45 17.23
N HIS A 117 -36.80 3.88 15.97
CA HIS A 117 -36.99 2.98 14.83
C HIS A 117 -35.97 1.84 14.85
N LEU A 118 -34.70 2.12 15.17
CA LEU A 118 -33.67 1.09 15.28
C LEU A 118 -34.04 0.02 16.31
N LYS A 119 -34.46 0.42 17.53
CA LYS A 119 -34.94 -0.50 18.57
C LYS A 119 -36.12 -1.33 18.07
N ALA A 120 -37.10 -0.71 17.44
CA ALA A 120 -38.25 -1.42 16.90
C ALA A 120 -37.85 -2.49 15.88
N VAL A 121 -36.84 -2.24 15.06
CA VAL A 121 -36.34 -3.23 14.08
C VAL A 121 -35.53 -4.33 14.75
N VAL A 122 -34.54 -3.99 15.61
CA VAL A 122 -33.54 -4.95 16.10
C VAL A 122 -33.91 -5.63 17.41
N ILE A 123 -34.85 -5.09 18.17
CA ILE A 123 -35.34 -5.65 19.43
C ILE A 123 -36.74 -6.23 19.23
N ASP A 124 -37.68 -5.40 18.78
CA ASP A 124 -39.10 -5.77 18.68
C ASP A 124 -39.46 -6.52 17.39
N ASP A 125 -38.47 -6.75 16.51
CA ASP A 125 -38.61 -7.40 15.22
C ASP A 125 -39.77 -6.86 14.37
N LYS A 126 -39.96 -5.53 14.38
CA LYS A 126 -41.06 -4.84 13.68
C LYS A 126 -41.15 -5.17 12.19
N LEU A 127 -40.03 -5.55 11.57
CA LEU A 127 -39.96 -5.91 10.15
C LEU A 127 -40.00 -7.43 9.89
N GLY A 128 -39.91 -8.27 10.93
CA GLY A 128 -39.88 -9.73 10.78
C GLY A 128 -38.60 -10.26 10.11
N ILE A 129 -37.47 -9.56 10.27
CA ILE A 129 -36.20 -9.87 9.58
C ILE A 129 -35.08 -10.27 10.55
N CYS A 130 -35.30 -10.26 11.86
CA CYS A 130 -34.22 -10.51 12.84
C CYS A 130 -33.52 -11.85 12.62
N ASP A 131 -34.29 -12.92 12.36
CA ASP A 131 -33.73 -14.25 12.10
C ASP A 131 -32.87 -14.28 10.83
N GLU A 132 -33.28 -13.56 9.78
CA GLU A 132 -32.50 -13.45 8.54
C GLU A 132 -31.19 -12.69 8.78
N LEU A 133 -31.22 -11.59 9.54
CA LEU A 133 -30.04 -10.82 9.90
C LEU A 133 -29.06 -11.67 10.72
N GLU A 134 -29.55 -12.44 11.70
CA GLU A 134 -28.72 -13.35 12.50
C GLU A 134 -28.08 -14.44 11.63
N GLN A 135 -28.84 -15.08 10.73
CA GLN A 135 -28.31 -16.10 9.81
C GLN A 135 -27.23 -15.53 8.87
N ARG A 136 -27.43 -14.32 8.35
CA ARG A 136 -26.45 -13.64 7.48
C ARG A 136 -25.17 -13.31 8.23
N MET A 137 -25.27 -12.81 9.46
CA MET A 137 -24.09 -12.60 10.30
C MET A 137 -23.38 -13.92 10.56
N GLN A 138 -24.12 -14.98 10.90
CA GLN A 138 -23.54 -16.30 11.16
C GLN A 138 -22.80 -16.84 9.94
N HIS A 139 -23.32 -16.64 8.72
CA HIS A 139 -22.60 -16.98 7.50
C HIS A 139 -21.25 -16.26 7.37
N LEU A 140 -21.17 -14.97 7.72
CA LEU A 140 -19.90 -14.22 7.71
C LEU A 140 -18.90 -14.76 8.75
N VAL A 141 -19.40 -15.13 9.92
CA VAL A 141 -18.60 -15.73 11.00
C VAL A 141 -18.04 -17.09 10.54
N ASP A 142 -18.90 -17.95 10.00
CA ASP A 142 -18.55 -19.32 9.60
C ASP A 142 -17.61 -19.36 8.38
N THR A 143 -17.68 -18.35 7.52
CA THR A 143 -16.84 -18.24 6.32
C THR A 143 -15.58 -17.40 6.53
N TYR A 144 -15.36 -16.87 7.73
CA TYR A 144 -14.17 -16.07 8.02
C TYR A 144 -12.89 -16.87 7.77
N LYS A 145 -11.99 -16.26 7.00
CA LYS A 145 -10.64 -16.77 6.76
C LYS A 145 -9.63 -15.66 6.96
N CYS A 146 -8.61 -15.92 7.77
CA CYS A 146 -7.51 -14.98 7.94
C CYS A 146 -6.58 -15.04 6.71
N GLU A 147 -6.68 -14.05 5.83
CA GLU A 147 -5.87 -13.93 4.61
C GLU A 147 -4.36 -13.98 4.92
N TRP A 148 -3.93 -13.37 6.03
CA TRP A 148 -2.54 -13.37 6.45
C TRP A 148 -2.06 -14.72 6.97
N LYS A 149 -2.89 -15.45 7.73
CA LYS A 149 -2.57 -16.80 8.16
C LYS A 149 -2.38 -17.71 6.96
N GLU A 150 -3.26 -17.61 5.97
CA GLU A 150 -3.14 -18.36 4.73
C GLU A 150 -1.83 -18.05 4.00
N VAL A 151 -1.45 -16.77 3.92
CA VAL A 151 -0.14 -16.38 3.36
C VAL A 151 1.01 -17.01 4.16
N VAL A 152 0.97 -16.93 5.49
CA VAL A 152 2.03 -17.45 6.36
C VAL A 152 2.13 -18.96 6.28
N GLU A 153 1.04 -19.70 6.11
CA GLU A 153 1.04 -21.17 6.08
C GLU A 153 1.31 -21.75 4.68
N ASN A 154 1.07 -20.97 3.61
CA ASN A 154 1.26 -21.41 2.23
C ASN A 154 2.64 -20.95 1.67
N PRO A 155 3.59 -21.87 1.40
CA PRO A 155 4.91 -21.52 0.86
C PRO A 155 4.87 -20.74 -0.46
N ASP A 156 3.95 -21.07 -1.37
CA ASP A 156 3.82 -20.41 -2.67
C ASP A 156 3.36 -18.96 -2.51
N LYS A 157 2.44 -18.71 -1.56
CA LYS A 157 2.01 -17.35 -1.22
C LYS A 157 3.10 -16.57 -0.50
N ARG A 158 3.82 -17.17 0.46
CA ARG A 158 4.98 -16.54 1.12
C ARG A 158 6.03 -16.09 0.11
N ARG A 159 6.21 -16.86 -0.97
CA ARG A 159 7.17 -16.55 -2.04
C ARG A 159 6.97 -15.17 -2.64
N LEU A 160 5.71 -14.72 -2.74
CA LEU A 160 5.34 -13.39 -3.25
C LEU A 160 5.76 -12.25 -2.31
N PHE A 161 6.09 -12.53 -1.05
CA PHE A 161 6.51 -11.54 -0.05
C PHE A 161 8.03 -11.46 0.12
N ARG A 162 8.81 -12.29 -0.59
CA ARG A 162 10.27 -12.12 -0.65
C ARG A 162 10.64 -10.76 -1.23
N GLN A 163 11.73 -10.18 -0.74
CA GLN A 163 12.21 -8.90 -1.25
C GLN A 163 12.67 -9.04 -2.70
N PHE A 164 13.46 -10.08 -2.99
CA PHE A 164 13.95 -10.39 -4.33
C PHE A 164 13.52 -11.78 -4.78
N THR A 165 13.22 -11.95 -6.07
CA THR A 165 12.83 -13.26 -6.61
C THR A 165 14.02 -14.14 -6.97
N ASN A 166 15.19 -13.55 -7.22
CA ASN A 166 16.38 -14.22 -7.74
C ASN A 166 17.51 -14.44 -6.72
N VAL A 167 17.39 -13.89 -5.50
CA VAL A 167 18.36 -14.07 -4.40
C VAL A 167 17.62 -14.23 -3.07
N GLU A 168 18.25 -14.92 -2.10
CA GLU A 168 17.70 -15.06 -0.73
C GLU A 168 18.14 -13.94 0.22
N GLU A 169 19.15 -13.15 -0.17
CA GLU A 169 19.60 -11.99 0.59
C GLU A 169 18.51 -10.91 0.68
N ASN A 170 18.48 -10.18 1.79
CA ASN A 170 17.64 -8.99 1.93
C ASN A 170 18.53 -7.75 2.06
N GLU A 171 18.07 -6.64 1.50
CA GLU A 171 18.73 -5.35 1.53
C GLU A 171 17.89 -4.37 2.37
N PRO A 172 18.41 -3.84 3.49
CA PRO A 172 17.69 -2.84 4.27
C PRO A 172 17.54 -1.55 3.45
N ALA A 173 16.31 -1.09 3.29
CA ALA A 173 16.01 0.17 2.58
C ALA A 173 15.92 1.39 3.53
N ILE A 174 16.02 1.16 4.84
CA ILE A 174 15.90 2.17 5.90
C ILE A 174 17.07 1.99 6.86
N GLU A 175 17.84 3.05 7.09
CA GLU A 175 18.84 3.09 8.15
C GLU A 175 18.16 3.27 9.50
N PHE A 176 18.65 2.57 10.53
CA PHE A 176 18.18 2.74 11.90
C PHE A 176 19.25 3.43 12.73
N VAL A 177 18.82 4.36 13.58
CA VAL A 177 19.66 5.09 14.53
C VAL A 177 19.19 4.80 15.95
N ASP A 178 20.12 4.83 16.90
CA ASP A 178 19.78 4.78 18.32
C ASP A 178 19.58 6.19 18.87
N GLU A 179 18.40 6.46 19.41
CA GLU A 179 18.08 7.71 20.09
C GLU A 179 17.53 7.41 21.48
N ARG A 180 18.20 7.92 22.52
CA ARG A 180 17.85 7.66 23.93
C ARG A 180 17.72 6.16 24.28
N GLY A 181 18.57 5.32 23.68
CA GLY A 181 18.57 3.87 23.90
C GLY A 181 17.45 3.11 23.19
N GLN A 182 16.68 3.77 22.32
CA GLN A 182 15.67 3.15 21.48
C GLN A 182 16.08 3.22 20.01
N ARG A 183 15.99 2.08 19.33
CA ARG A 183 16.22 1.98 17.89
C ARG A 183 15.04 2.60 17.15
N ARG A 184 15.28 3.62 16.33
CA ARG A 184 14.27 4.24 15.45
C ARG A 184 14.78 4.36 14.01
N PRO A 185 13.91 4.45 13.00
CA PRO A 185 14.32 4.85 11.65
C PRO A 185 15.07 6.19 11.67
N ALA A 186 16.08 6.31 10.83
CA ALA A 186 16.75 7.56 10.53
C ALA A 186 15.75 8.61 10.01
N ASP A 187 16.05 9.89 10.28
CA ASP A 187 15.18 10.97 9.82
C ASP A 187 15.17 11.08 8.30
N TRP A 188 13.98 11.20 7.72
CA TRP A 188 13.84 11.51 6.31
C TRP A 188 14.36 12.93 6.03
N PRO A 189 15.22 13.13 5.01
CA PRO A 189 15.59 14.47 4.59
C PRO A 189 14.34 15.20 4.13
N LYS A 190 14.07 16.38 4.71
CA LYS A 190 12.86 17.18 4.42
C LYS A 190 12.75 17.63 2.95
N GLY A 191 13.85 17.61 2.19
CA GLY A 191 13.89 17.90 0.76
C GLY A 191 13.97 16.66 -0.14
N GLY A 192 13.82 15.45 0.41
CA GLY A 192 14.17 14.21 -0.28
C GLY A 192 15.69 14.05 -0.46
N VAL A 193 16.12 12.90 -0.96
CA VAL A 193 17.48 12.75 -1.50
C VAL A 193 17.38 13.08 -2.99
N PRO A 194 18.15 14.05 -3.53
CA PRO A 194 18.10 14.36 -4.96
C PRO A 194 18.36 13.08 -5.78
N ALA A 195 17.41 12.71 -6.64
CA ALA A 195 17.66 11.66 -7.61
C ALA A 195 18.76 12.15 -8.59
N PRO A 196 19.64 11.28 -9.10
CA PRO A 196 20.74 11.64 -10.01
C PRO A 196 20.27 12.10 -11.41
N ASN A 197 19.01 12.52 -11.56
CA ASN A 197 18.43 12.99 -12.81
C ASN A 197 18.33 14.54 -12.87
N GLN A 198 18.96 15.27 -11.94
CA GLN A 198 18.80 16.73 -11.83
C GLN A 198 19.86 17.57 -12.56
N GLU A 199 20.83 16.98 -13.28
CA GLU A 199 21.74 17.76 -14.11
C GLU A 199 21.41 17.57 -15.61
N PRO A 200 20.96 18.64 -16.31
CA PRO A 200 20.62 18.60 -17.74
C PRO A 200 21.81 18.26 -18.67
N ASP A 201 23.05 18.38 -18.18
CA ASP A 201 24.23 18.49 -19.05
C ASP A 201 25.34 17.46 -18.78
N GLN A 202 25.13 16.45 -17.93
CA GLN A 202 25.98 15.26 -18.00
C GLN A 202 25.42 14.40 -19.12
N GLU A 203 26.18 14.21 -20.21
CA GLU A 203 25.90 13.27 -21.29
C GLU A 203 25.26 12.01 -20.69
N LEU A 204 23.92 12.00 -20.72
CA LEU A 204 23.12 10.87 -20.35
C LEU A 204 23.67 9.78 -21.24
N VAL A 205 24.28 8.76 -20.64
CA VAL A 205 24.33 7.47 -21.29
C VAL A 205 22.87 7.07 -21.42
N GLN A 206 22.26 7.58 -22.49
CA GLN A 206 20.99 7.17 -23.02
C GLN A 206 21.22 5.69 -23.31
N LEU A 207 20.74 4.83 -22.42
CA LEU A 207 20.18 3.57 -22.88
C LEU A 207 19.07 4.00 -23.84
N GLN A 208 19.45 4.17 -25.12
CA GLN A 208 18.62 4.82 -26.12
C GLN A 208 17.25 4.15 -26.10
N THR A 209 16.21 4.97 -26.03
CA THR A 209 14.82 4.57 -26.23
C THR A 209 14.75 3.70 -27.47
N PHE A 210 14.42 2.42 -27.28
CA PHE A 210 14.35 1.45 -28.37
C PHE A 210 13.11 1.71 -29.23
N GLU A 211 13.32 2.10 -30.49
CA GLU A 211 12.33 1.84 -31.54
C GLU A 211 12.39 0.33 -31.86
N ARG A 212 11.24 -0.37 -31.77
CA ARG A 212 11.14 -1.76 -32.21
C ARG A 212 11.34 -1.82 -33.73
N PRO A 213 12.01 -2.84 -34.30
CA PRO A 213 11.92 -3.09 -35.73
C PRO A 213 10.48 -3.49 -36.06
N HIS A 214 9.82 -2.66 -36.87
CA HIS A 214 8.56 -3.02 -37.52
C HIS A 214 8.76 -4.30 -38.35
N SER A 215 7.79 -5.19 -38.23
CA SER A 215 7.61 -6.39 -39.05
C SER A 215 7.84 -6.11 -40.54
N ASN A 216 8.61 -6.98 -41.20
CA ASN A 216 8.81 -7.01 -42.65
C ASN A 216 7.51 -6.80 -43.43
N GLY A 217 7.49 -5.74 -44.25
CA GLY A 217 6.46 -5.47 -45.25
C GLY A 217 7.11 -4.96 -46.53
N ASN A 218 6.92 -5.72 -47.62
CA ASN A 218 7.47 -5.49 -48.95
C ASN A 218 7.18 -4.11 -49.57
N GLY A 219 8.20 -3.53 -50.21
CA GLY A 219 8.15 -2.97 -51.56
C GLY A 219 7.37 -1.68 -51.83
N SER A 220 8.08 -0.60 -52.16
CA SER A 220 8.18 -0.09 -53.55
C SER A 220 8.88 1.28 -53.57
N VAL A 221 9.87 1.37 -54.46
CA VAL A 221 10.66 2.58 -54.76
C VAL A 221 9.88 3.51 -55.68
N ASN A 222 9.97 4.82 -55.42
CA ASN A 222 9.89 5.98 -56.34
C ASN A 222 10.06 7.22 -55.43
N GLY A 223 10.84 8.27 -55.66
CA GLY A 223 11.66 8.76 -56.75
C GLY A 223 11.84 10.28 -56.51
N ASN A 224 13.05 10.79 -56.75
CA ASN A 224 13.43 12.21 -56.91
C ASN A 224 13.44 13.16 -55.69
N GLY A 225 14.65 13.53 -55.26
CA GLY A 225 14.92 14.71 -54.42
C GLY A 225 16.41 15.06 -54.42
N LYS A 226 16.75 16.21 -55.00
CA LYS A 226 18.08 16.71 -55.38
C LYS A 226 19.16 16.70 -54.28
N ILE A 227 20.38 16.40 -54.73
CA ILE A 227 21.66 16.60 -54.04
C ILE A 227 21.98 18.10 -53.99
N SER A 228 22.32 18.61 -52.80
CA SER A 228 23.12 19.83 -52.65
C SER A 228 24.32 19.53 -51.75
N ASP A 229 25.48 19.66 -52.37
CA ASP A 229 26.83 19.56 -51.80
C ASP A 229 27.11 20.76 -50.88
N ASN A 230 27.68 20.52 -49.69
CA ASN A 230 28.72 21.35 -49.07
C ASN A 230 29.04 20.87 -47.65
N GLY A 231 30.33 20.61 -47.40
CA GLY A 231 30.92 20.64 -46.05
C GLY A 231 31.65 19.36 -45.65
N LYS A 232 32.85 19.12 -46.19
CA LYS A 232 33.81 18.18 -45.59
C LYS A 232 34.27 18.73 -44.24
N VAL A 233 33.70 18.22 -43.15
CA VAL A 233 34.28 18.33 -41.81
C VAL A 233 35.05 17.05 -41.54
N ASN A 234 36.37 17.14 -41.55
CA ASN A 234 37.27 16.08 -41.08
C ASN A 234 37.16 15.95 -39.55
N GLY A 235 36.14 15.23 -39.08
CA GLY A 235 36.06 14.71 -37.72
C GLY A 235 36.19 13.20 -37.76
N LYS A 236 37.25 12.64 -37.15
CA LYS A 236 37.26 11.21 -36.80
C LYS A 236 35.96 10.91 -36.04
N PRO A 237 35.22 9.83 -36.36
CA PRO A 237 34.04 9.48 -35.58
C PRO A 237 34.47 9.25 -34.13
N ARG A 238 33.96 10.09 -33.22
CA ARG A 238 34.08 9.84 -31.78
C ARG A 238 33.22 8.63 -31.49
N ASP A 239 33.85 7.58 -30.98
CA ASP A 239 33.19 6.38 -30.47
C ASP A 239 32.17 6.80 -29.40
N THR A 240 30.89 6.86 -29.76
CA THR A 240 29.80 7.05 -28.82
C THR A 240 29.69 5.76 -28.05
N GLY A 241 30.44 5.65 -26.94
CA GLY A 241 30.62 4.46 -26.12
C GLY A 241 29.32 3.77 -25.72
N ARG A 242 28.79 2.93 -26.62
CA ARG A 242 27.60 2.12 -26.39
C ARG A 242 27.98 1.06 -25.37
N LEU A 243 27.45 1.18 -24.16
CA LEU A 243 27.68 0.20 -23.11
C LEU A 243 27.28 -1.18 -23.65
N LYS A 244 28.20 -2.15 -23.60
CA LYS A 244 27.96 -3.50 -24.09
C LYS A 244 26.92 -4.18 -23.18
N GLN A 245 25.69 -4.23 -23.64
CA GLN A 245 24.59 -4.90 -22.95
C GLN A 245 24.59 -6.40 -23.23
N HIS A 246 23.97 -7.16 -22.33
CA HIS A 246 23.74 -8.59 -22.51
C HIS A 246 22.42 -8.99 -21.84
N TRP A 247 21.83 -10.09 -22.33
CA TRP A 247 20.65 -10.68 -21.73
C TRP A 247 21.02 -11.45 -20.47
N VAL A 248 20.42 -11.07 -19.36
CA VAL A 248 20.61 -11.69 -18.04
C VAL A 248 19.33 -12.41 -17.68
N ASN A 249 19.40 -13.71 -17.37
CA ASN A 249 18.27 -14.46 -16.82
C ASN A 249 18.00 -13.97 -15.39
N VAL A 250 16.77 -13.56 -15.11
CA VAL A 250 16.35 -12.99 -13.82
C VAL A 250 15.33 -13.86 -13.07
N GLY A 251 15.03 -15.04 -13.57
CA GLY A 251 14.12 -16.01 -12.95
C GLY A 251 13.09 -16.59 -13.93
N ARG A 252 12.17 -17.41 -13.39
CA ARG A 252 11.05 -17.99 -14.12
C ARG A 252 9.91 -16.98 -14.22
N ALA A 253 9.09 -17.05 -15.27
CA ALA A 253 7.89 -16.24 -15.41
C ALA A 253 6.92 -16.41 -14.21
N THR A 254 6.87 -17.62 -13.63
CA THR A 254 6.07 -17.93 -12.43
C THR A 254 6.56 -17.23 -11.16
N ASP A 255 7.78 -16.67 -11.17
CA ASP A 255 8.35 -15.92 -10.04
C ASP A 255 7.75 -14.51 -9.92
N PHE A 256 7.07 -14.04 -10.97
CA PHE A 256 6.47 -12.71 -11.03
C PHE A 256 4.93 -12.82 -11.00
N PRO A 257 4.24 -12.08 -10.12
CA PRO A 257 2.79 -12.14 -10.01
C PRO A 257 2.11 -11.62 -11.29
N ALA A 258 1.05 -12.30 -11.71
CA ALA A 258 0.21 -11.82 -12.82
C ALA A 258 -0.39 -10.44 -12.48
N ASP A 259 -0.34 -9.53 -13.45
CA ASP A 259 -0.75 -8.12 -13.32
C ASP A 259 -0.12 -7.42 -12.10
N GLY A 260 1.15 -7.75 -11.84
CA GLY A 260 1.92 -7.20 -10.73
C GLY A 260 3.42 -7.21 -11.02
N GLY A 261 4.19 -6.74 -10.03
CA GLY A 261 5.63 -6.72 -10.09
C GLY A 261 6.30 -7.49 -8.96
N ALA A 262 7.57 -7.81 -9.19
CA ALA A 262 8.50 -8.25 -8.15
C ALA A 262 9.87 -7.63 -8.39
N ALA A 263 10.67 -7.50 -7.33
CA ALA A 263 12.02 -6.98 -7.47
C ALA A 263 13.02 -8.12 -7.71
N ILE A 264 14.07 -7.83 -8.47
CA ILE A 264 15.28 -8.64 -8.59
C ILE A 264 16.47 -7.81 -8.11
N LYS A 265 17.53 -8.50 -7.67
CA LYS A 265 18.83 -7.91 -7.34
C LYS A 265 19.82 -8.18 -8.46
N TYR A 266 20.52 -7.14 -8.93
CA TYR A 266 21.59 -7.25 -9.92
C TYR A 266 22.77 -6.37 -9.47
N GLY A 267 23.82 -7.01 -8.94
CA GLY A 267 24.84 -6.29 -8.16
C GLY A 267 24.21 -5.65 -6.92
N ASP A 268 24.38 -4.34 -6.77
CA ASP A 268 23.81 -3.56 -5.66
C ASP A 268 22.49 -2.86 -6.05
N VAL A 269 21.99 -3.14 -7.25
CA VAL A 269 20.82 -2.49 -7.86
C VAL A 269 19.58 -3.35 -7.72
N GLN A 270 18.46 -2.70 -7.45
CA GLN A 270 17.15 -3.34 -7.42
C GLN A 270 16.35 -2.93 -8.66
N ILE A 271 15.85 -3.92 -9.40
CA ILE A 271 15.06 -3.73 -10.61
C ILE A 271 13.68 -4.33 -10.38
N ALA A 272 12.63 -3.57 -10.65
CA ALA A 272 11.26 -4.04 -10.65
C ALA A 272 10.93 -4.63 -12.02
N VAL A 273 10.43 -5.86 -12.03
CA VAL A 273 9.98 -6.57 -13.23
C VAL A 273 8.49 -6.85 -13.10
N TYR A 274 7.72 -6.59 -14.15
CA TYR A 274 6.27 -6.67 -14.16
C TYR A 274 5.80 -7.65 -15.22
N ASN A 275 4.90 -8.54 -14.82
CA ASN A 275 4.14 -9.41 -15.70
C ASN A 275 2.77 -8.76 -15.95
N PHE A 276 2.62 -8.01 -17.05
CA PHE A 276 1.36 -7.37 -17.43
C PHE A 276 0.48 -8.38 -18.18
N ALA A 277 0.08 -9.44 -17.46
CA ALA A 277 -0.57 -10.62 -18.00
C ALA A 277 -1.84 -10.29 -18.79
N SER A 278 -2.66 -9.34 -18.31
CA SER A 278 -3.86 -8.87 -18.99
C SER A 278 -3.62 -8.24 -20.37
N ARG A 279 -2.38 -7.83 -20.67
CA ARG A 279 -1.94 -7.32 -21.98
C ARG A 279 -1.02 -8.29 -22.73
N GLY A 280 -0.57 -9.36 -22.08
CA GLY A 280 0.46 -10.26 -22.61
C GLY A 280 1.83 -9.59 -22.78
N GLU A 281 2.12 -8.57 -21.97
CA GLU A 281 3.33 -7.75 -22.08
C GLU A 281 4.19 -7.84 -20.82
N TRP A 282 5.50 -7.65 -20.96
CA TRP A 282 6.45 -7.63 -19.87
C TRP A 282 7.23 -6.34 -19.86
N TYR A 283 7.46 -5.81 -18.66
CA TYR A 283 8.14 -4.53 -18.47
C TYR A 283 9.11 -4.60 -17.30
N ALA A 284 10.17 -3.79 -17.32
CA ALA A 284 11.05 -3.65 -16.19
C ALA A 284 11.53 -2.20 -16.05
N CYS A 285 11.70 -1.77 -14.80
CA CYS A 285 12.27 -0.47 -14.47
C CYS A 285 13.08 -0.54 -13.17
N GLN A 286 13.84 0.51 -12.84
CA GLN A 286 14.45 0.60 -11.51
C GLN A 286 13.38 0.44 -10.41
N ASN A 287 13.71 -0.25 -9.31
CA ASN A 287 12.75 -0.43 -8.21
C ASN A 287 12.58 0.85 -7.37
N MET A 288 13.54 1.77 -7.43
CA MET A 288 13.52 3.04 -6.70
C MET A 288 12.57 4.05 -7.35
N CYS A 289 11.59 4.54 -6.58
CA CYS A 289 10.79 5.69 -6.92
C CYS A 289 11.59 6.99 -6.66
N PRO A 290 11.86 7.80 -7.70
CA PRO A 290 12.73 8.99 -7.60
C PRO A 290 12.11 10.16 -6.82
N HIS A 291 10.83 10.08 -6.44
CA HIS A 291 10.15 11.14 -5.68
C HIS A 291 10.67 11.24 -4.23
N MET A 292 10.90 10.11 -3.57
CA MET A 292 11.35 10.03 -2.17
C MET A 292 12.45 8.97 -1.96
N ASN A 293 13.07 8.52 -3.06
CA ASN A 293 14.10 7.48 -3.10
C ASN A 293 13.73 6.19 -2.34
N ALA A 294 12.47 5.78 -2.48
CA ALA A 294 11.96 4.57 -1.86
C ALA A 294 11.94 3.41 -2.87
N PHE A 295 12.49 2.26 -2.49
CA PHE A 295 12.60 1.05 -3.32
C PHE A 295 11.29 0.23 -3.32
N VAL A 296 10.24 0.79 -3.92
CA VAL A 296 8.85 0.29 -3.79
C VAL A 296 8.12 0.05 -5.11
N LEU A 297 8.72 0.35 -6.26
CA LEU A 297 8.01 0.31 -7.55
C LEU A 297 7.58 -1.10 -7.95
N SER A 298 8.35 -2.13 -7.59
CA SER A 298 7.96 -3.55 -7.76
C SER A 298 6.62 -3.90 -7.10
N ARG A 299 6.20 -3.16 -6.07
CA ARG A 299 4.90 -3.32 -5.40
C ARG A 299 3.86 -2.30 -5.88
N GLY A 300 4.18 -1.57 -6.95
CA GLY A 300 3.29 -0.59 -7.56
C GLY A 300 2.14 -1.23 -8.31
N ILE A 301 1.07 -0.47 -8.46
CA ILE A 301 -0.11 -0.90 -9.22
C ILE A 301 0.18 -0.63 -10.70
N VAL A 302 0.20 -1.69 -11.50
CA VAL A 302 0.28 -1.57 -12.96
C VAL A 302 -1.09 -1.22 -13.52
N GLY A 303 -1.10 -0.50 -14.64
CA GLY A 303 -2.32 -0.13 -15.34
C GLY A 303 -1.99 0.66 -16.58
N THR A 304 -2.95 1.44 -17.07
CA THR A 304 -2.72 2.29 -18.24
C THR A 304 -3.17 3.73 -18.01
N ALA A 305 -2.60 4.65 -18.79
CA ALA A 305 -3.16 5.96 -19.06
C ALA A 305 -3.45 6.02 -20.57
N GLY A 306 -4.70 5.79 -20.97
CA GLY A 306 -5.00 5.45 -22.36
C GLY A 306 -4.35 4.12 -22.73
N ASP A 307 -3.50 4.13 -23.77
CA ASP A 307 -2.74 2.97 -24.23
C ASP A 307 -1.34 2.86 -23.60
N GLU A 308 -0.93 3.87 -22.82
CA GLU A 308 0.40 3.92 -22.22
C GLU A 308 0.44 3.07 -20.94
N PRO A 309 1.21 1.97 -20.90
CA PRO A 309 1.34 1.15 -19.71
C PRO A 309 2.12 1.93 -18.65
N LYS A 310 1.65 1.87 -17.41
CA LYS A 310 2.22 2.63 -16.30
C LYS A 310 2.31 1.80 -15.04
N VAL A 311 3.17 2.25 -14.12
CA VAL A 311 3.18 1.82 -12.73
C VAL A 311 2.92 3.01 -11.82
N ALA A 312 2.02 2.85 -10.85
CA ALA A 312 1.78 3.82 -9.79
C ALA A 312 2.58 3.45 -8.54
N CYS A 313 3.40 4.38 -8.05
CA CYS A 313 4.13 4.21 -6.79
C CYS A 313 3.15 3.96 -5.63
N PRO A 314 3.34 2.89 -4.83
CA PRO A 314 2.39 2.55 -3.77
C PRO A 314 2.33 3.59 -2.66
N LEU A 315 3.44 4.28 -2.39
CA LEU A 315 3.56 5.28 -1.32
C LEU A 315 2.91 6.63 -1.69
N HIS A 316 3.23 7.16 -2.88
CA HIS A 316 2.92 8.56 -3.22
C HIS A 316 2.02 8.70 -4.45
N LYS A 317 1.59 7.60 -5.05
CA LYS A 317 0.70 7.54 -6.22
C LYS A 317 1.23 8.23 -7.50
N ARG A 318 2.48 8.70 -7.50
CA ARG A 318 3.18 9.15 -8.72
C ARG A 318 3.24 8.01 -9.73
N THR A 319 2.92 8.30 -10.98
CA THR A 319 2.85 7.32 -12.06
C THR A 319 3.97 7.50 -13.05
N PHE A 320 4.56 6.39 -13.50
CA PHE A 320 5.63 6.36 -14.48
C PHE A 320 5.25 5.46 -15.65
N SER A 321 5.57 5.87 -16.88
CA SER A 321 5.47 5.00 -18.05
C SER A 321 6.40 3.79 -17.89
N LEU A 322 5.89 2.60 -18.19
CA LEU A 322 6.68 1.37 -18.25
C LEU A 322 7.41 1.19 -19.59
N LYS A 323 7.07 1.99 -20.62
CA LYS A 323 7.76 1.99 -21.92
C LYS A 323 8.93 2.97 -21.97
N THR A 324 8.71 4.19 -21.51
CA THR A 324 9.68 5.30 -21.62
C THR A 324 10.34 5.63 -20.29
N GLY A 325 9.72 5.25 -19.18
CA GLY A 325 10.17 5.64 -17.84
C GLY A 325 9.73 7.05 -17.41
N GLN A 326 9.10 7.83 -18.30
CA GLN A 326 8.71 9.20 -18.03
C GLN A 326 7.63 9.28 -16.93
N GLY A 327 7.76 10.25 -16.02
CA GLY A 327 6.74 10.57 -15.04
C GLY A 327 5.50 11.15 -15.72
N LEU A 328 4.37 10.45 -15.61
CA LEU A 328 3.09 10.84 -16.22
C LEU A 328 2.30 11.83 -15.37
N ALA A 329 2.56 11.84 -14.06
CA ALA A 329 1.91 12.77 -13.12
C ALA A 329 2.78 14.01 -12.83
N ASP A 330 4.08 13.92 -13.11
CA ASP A 330 5.08 14.96 -12.87
C ASP A 330 6.28 14.65 -13.77
N GLU A 331 6.45 15.47 -14.80
CA GLU A 331 7.47 15.25 -15.83
C GLU A 331 8.90 15.50 -15.33
N SER A 332 9.04 16.12 -14.14
CA SER A 332 10.33 16.35 -13.48
C SER A 332 11.00 15.05 -13.03
N TYR A 333 10.26 13.94 -13.01
CA TYR A 333 10.76 12.64 -12.60
C TYR A 333 10.71 11.63 -13.73
N SER A 334 11.71 10.75 -13.75
CA SER A 334 11.78 9.61 -14.66
C SER A 334 12.44 8.42 -13.98
N VAL A 335 12.13 7.23 -14.47
CA VAL A 335 12.72 5.96 -14.03
C VAL A 335 13.47 5.32 -15.20
N LYS A 336 14.60 4.65 -14.94
CA LYS A 336 15.24 3.84 -15.97
C LYS A 336 14.39 2.61 -16.26
N VAL A 337 14.16 2.33 -17.54
CA VAL A 337 13.46 1.12 -18.04
C VAL A 337 14.47 0.16 -18.67
N PHE A 338 14.14 -1.13 -18.63
CA PHE A 338 14.99 -2.19 -19.17
C PHE A 338 14.17 -3.10 -20.09
N PRO A 339 14.65 -3.42 -21.30
CA PRO A 339 13.98 -4.38 -22.18
C PRO A 339 13.82 -5.73 -21.51
N VAL A 340 12.63 -6.32 -21.66
CA VAL A 340 12.29 -7.64 -21.13
C VAL A 340 12.01 -8.59 -22.27
N ARG A 341 12.52 -9.81 -22.15
CA ARG A 341 12.27 -10.92 -23.07
C ARG A 341 11.91 -12.16 -22.28
N VAL A 342 10.93 -12.92 -22.75
CA VAL A 342 10.51 -14.18 -22.11
C VAL A 342 10.61 -15.29 -23.15
N GLU A 343 11.40 -16.32 -22.83
CA GLU A 343 11.68 -17.47 -23.72
C GLU A 343 11.61 -18.74 -22.87
N ASP A 344 10.84 -19.75 -23.31
CA ASP A 344 10.69 -21.04 -22.64
C ASP A 344 10.36 -20.98 -21.13
N GLY A 345 9.61 -19.93 -20.74
CA GLY A 345 9.21 -19.69 -19.34
C GLY A 345 10.27 -19.00 -18.48
N ASP A 346 11.43 -18.64 -19.05
CA ASP A 346 12.48 -17.85 -18.40
C ASP A 346 12.37 -16.37 -18.78
N VAL A 347 12.62 -15.50 -17.82
CA VAL A 347 12.58 -14.04 -17.99
C VAL A 347 14.00 -13.50 -18.08
N TYR A 348 14.26 -12.69 -19.11
CA TYR A 348 15.54 -12.06 -19.38
C TYR A 348 15.42 -10.55 -19.42
N LEU A 349 16.40 -9.86 -18.84
CA LEU A 349 16.56 -8.41 -18.95
C LEU A 349 17.80 -8.08 -19.77
N GLU A 350 17.72 -7.08 -20.64
CA GLU A 350 18.91 -6.53 -21.31
C GLU A 350 19.58 -5.49 -20.40
N LEU A 351 20.74 -5.86 -19.84
CA LEU A 351 21.43 -5.07 -18.81
C LEU A 351 22.90 -4.80 -19.19
N PRO A 352 23.45 -3.62 -18.81
CA PRO A 352 24.89 -3.39 -18.85
C PRO A 352 25.61 -4.20 -17.76
N PRO A 353 26.96 -4.25 -17.75
CA PRO A 353 27.72 -4.83 -16.65
C PRO A 353 27.32 -4.25 -15.29
N ALA A 354 27.18 -5.11 -14.27
CA ALA A 354 26.70 -4.73 -12.94
C ALA A 354 27.44 -3.53 -12.34
N ALA A 355 28.77 -3.46 -12.47
CA ALA A 355 29.57 -2.34 -11.97
C ALA A 355 29.12 -0.97 -12.53
N GLN A 356 28.67 -0.92 -13.79
CA GLN A 356 28.19 0.31 -14.41
C GLN A 356 26.80 0.68 -13.89
N LEU A 357 25.92 -0.31 -13.70
CA LEU A 357 24.60 -0.04 -13.15
C LEU A 357 24.66 0.34 -11.67
N ASN A 358 25.56 -0.26 -10.90
CA ASN A 358 25.82 0.09 -9.49
C ASN A 358 26.20 1.57 -9.36
N ALA A 359 27.05 2.09 -10.25
CA ALA A 359 27.45 3.50 -10.23
C ALA A 359 26.26 4.47 -10.36
N LEU A 360 25.17 4.04 -11.01
CA LEU A 360 23.98 4.86 -11.25
C LEU A 360 22.87 4.61 -10.23
N LEU A 361 22.56 3.35 -9.94
CA LEU A 361 21.33 2.92 -9.28
C LEU A 361 21.55 2.06 -8.02
N ALA A 362 22.79 1.93 -7.52
CA ALA A 362 23.02 1.12 -6.32
C ALA A 362 22.17 1.59 -5.14
N THR A 363 21.65 0.62 -4.38
CA THR A 363 20.76 0.86 -3.24
C THR A 363 21.40 1.81 -2.23
N SER A 364 22.67 1.59 -1.89
CA SER A 364 23.43 2.40 -0.92
C SER A 364 23.65 3.87 -1.33
N ARG A 365 23.49 4.21 -2.62
CA ARG A 365 23.58 5.60 -3.10
C ARG A 365 22.33 6.40 -2.79
N HIS A 366 21.18 5.73 -2.81
CA HIS A 366 19.87 6.36 -2.68
C HIS A 366 19.15 5.96 -1.40
N CYS A 367 19.73 5.03 -0.63
CA CYS A 367 19.28 4.70 0.71
C CYS A 367 19.26 5.98 1.54
N ILE A 368 18.16 6.18 2.25
CA ILE A 368 18.00 7.31 3.15
C ILE A 368 18.99 7.10 4.28
N LYS A 369 20.03 7.93 4.28
CA LYS A 369 21.05 7.91 5.32
C LYS A 369 20.57 8.77 6.49
N ALA A 370 20.94 8.36 7.69
CA ALA A 370 20.90 9.24 8.84
C ALA A 370 21.64 10.54 8.48
N PRO A 371 21.08 11.73 8.79
CA PRO A 371 21.90 12.93 8.76
C PRO A 371 23.13 12.63 9.63
N GLN A 372 24.33 12.80 9.08
CA GLN A 372 25.54 12.76 9.89
C GLN A 372 25.29 13.72 11.06
N ALA A 373 25.49 13.26 12.29
CA ALA A 373 25.32 14.07 13.48
C ALA A 373 26.33 15.23 13.47
N GLY A 374 26.06 16.25 12.66
CA GLY A 374 26.62 17.58 12.85
C GLY A 374 26.05 18.04 14.16
N ALA A 375 26.93 18.22 15.15
CA ALA A 375 26.60 18.75 16.46
C ALA A 375 25.67 19.96 16.28
N SER A 376 24.38 19.77 16.50
CA SER A 376 23.47 20.89 16.69
C SER A 376 23.84 21.44 18.07
N PRO A 377 24.39 22.66 18.19
CA PRO A 377 24.61 23.21 19.51
C PRO A 377 23.23 23.30 20.15
N CYS A 378 23.05 22.58 21.25
CA CYS A 378 21.88 22.69 22.09
C CYS A 378 21.71 24.19 22.37
N ALA A 379 20.67 24.81 21.82
CA ALA A 379 20.38 26.21 22.09
C ALA A 379 20.24 26.35 23.62
N PRO A 380 21.00 27.23 24.28
CA PRO A 380 20.88 27.37 25.72
C PRO A 380 19.44 27.76 26.06
N CYS A 381 18.87 27.08 27.04
CA CYS A 381 17.58 27.43 27.61
C CYS A 381 17.67 28.84 28.21
N VAL A 382 17.30 29.86 27.43
CA VAL A 382 17.12 31.22 27.94
C VAL A 382 15.75 31.25 28.61
N GLY A 383 15.76 31.20 29.94
CA GLY A 383 14.55 31.21 30.75
C GLY A 383 14.88 31.25 32.23
N GLY A 384 15.79 32.16 32.63
CA GLY A 384 15.92 32.55 34.03
C GLY A 384 14.69 33.35 34.43
N VAL A 385 13.87 32.79 35.32
CA VAL A 385 12.92 33.58 36.11
C VAL A 385 13.73 34.18 37.26
N GLN A 386 14.06 35.46 37.15
CA GLN A 386 14.41 36.32 38.28
C GLN A 386 13.15 37.06 38.72
N GLY A 387 12.90 37.09 40.04
CA GLY A 387 11.91 37.96 40.69
C GLY A 387 10.73 37.22 41.27
#